data_AF-A0A1F7SI51-F1
#
_entry.id   AF-A0A1F7SI51-F1
#
_cell.length_a   1.000
_cell.length_b   1.000
_cell.length_c   1.000
_cell.angle_alpha   90.00
_cell.angle_beta   90.00
_cell.angle_gamma   90.00
#
_symmetry.space_group_name_H-M   'P 1'
#
loop_
_entity.id
_entity.type
_entity.pdbx_description
1 polymer ?
#
loop_
_entity_poly.entity_id
_entity_poly.type
_entity_poly.pdbx_seq_one_letter_code
_entity_poly.pdbx_strand_id
1 'polypeptide(L)'
;MNMINKIIEILTLPILILNMIGGIIAGIWLAFLGEWRLIFIGIVLLFTAHFYLSILMLPGLIFVPICVRLYEKKNPFGHLFGFLSQFYTNLLIVGTCAFAFFICTRFYDGESKLGLIPYLLWSWGMALGPWQFFQSKEPDNEFSAITLFSATIFYFLFLISIFLGHIFVLLVLALFILVQLFVLPIFNMYLANKMQNNTF
;
A
#
# COMPACT_ATOMS: atom_id res chain seq x y z
N MET A 1 2.91 -1.97 -29.58
CA MET A 1 2.64 -2.13 -28.13
C MET A 1 3.98 -2.24 -27.42
N ASN A 2 4.37 -1.21 -26.67
CA ASN A 2 5.73 -1.10 -26.09
C ASN A 2 5.97 -2.19 -25.04
N MET A 3 7.23 -2.64 -24.88
CA MET A 3 7.64 -3.68 -23.93
C MET A 3 7.20 -3.39 -22.49
N ILE A 4 7.16 -2.12 -22.11
CA ILE A 4 6.66 -1.64 -20.81
C ILE A 4 5.18 -1.97 -20.61
N ASN A 5 4.34 -1.77 -21.63
CA ASN A 5 2.91 -2.04 -21.53
C ASN A 5 2.65 -3.53 -21.30
N LYS A 6 3.43 -4.41 -21.94
CA LYS A 6 3.34 -5.86 -21.72
C LYS A 6 3.71 -6.25 -20.28
N ILE A 7 4.76 -5.66 -19.72
CA ILE A 7 5.18 -5.93 -18.32
C ILE A 7 4.09 -5.49 -17.34
N ILE A 8 3.50 -4.30 -17.57
CA ILE A 8 2.41 -3.79 -16.75
C ILE A 8 1.20 -4.73 -16.83
N GLU A 9 0.82 -5.16 -18.03
CA GLU A 9 -0.32 -6.05 -18.25
C GLU A 9 -0.13 -7.42 -17.58
N ILE A 10 1.08 -7.99 -17.68
CA ILE A 10 1.44 -9.27 -17.02
C ILE A 10 1.39 -9.16 -15.49
N LEU A 11 1.81 -8.03 -14.91
CA LEU A 11 1.76 -7.82 -13.45
C LEU A 11 0.37 -7.47 -12.94
N THR A 12 -0.42 -6.74 -13.74
CA THR A 12 -1.74 -6.26 -13.32
C THR A 12 -2.73 -7.41 -13.16
N LEU A 13 -2.67 -8.43 -14.01
CA LEU A 13 -3.63 -9.53 -14.01
C LEU A 13 -3.55 -10.38 -12.72
N PRO A 14 -2.38 -10.85 -12.26
CA PRO A 14 -2.25 -11.53 -10.96
C PRO A 14 -2.64 -10.64 -9.78
N ILE A 15 -2.29 -9.36 -9.82
CA ILE A 15 -2.62 -8.40 -8.76
C ILE A 15 -4.13 -8.21 -8.65
N LEU A 16 -4.82 -8.10 -9.77
CA LEU A 16 -6.28 -7.94 -9.81
C LEU A 16 -6.97 -9.17 -9.21
N ILE A 17 -6.51 -10.37 -9.58
CA ILE A 17 -6.99 -11.62 -8.98
C ILE A 17 -6.73 -11.63 -7.47
N LEU A 18 -5.52 -11.28 -7.02
CA LEU A 18 -5.19 -11.24 -5.59
C LEU A 18 -6.06 -10.26 -4.81
N ASN A 19 -6.34 -9.09 -5.39
CA ASN A 19 -7.22 -8.10 -4.77
C ASN A 19 -8.66 -8.58 -4.66
N MET A 20 -9.16 -9.34 -5.64
CA MET A 20 -10.55 -9.83 -5.63
C MET A 20 -10.76 -11.04 -4.73
N ILE A 21 -9.86 -12.04 -4.81
CA ILE A 21 -10.09 -13.36 -4.19
C ILE A 21 -8.96 -13.80 -3.27
N GLY A 22 -7.82 -13.11 -3.23
CA GLY A 22 -6.66 -13.50 -2.44
C GLY A 22 -6.96 -13.63 -0.94
N GLY A 23 -7.70 -12.67 -0.38
CA GLY A 23 -8.11 -12.72 1.03
C GLY A 23 -9.07 -13.87 1.34
N ILE A 24 -10.03 -14.16 0.43
CA ILE A 24 -11.01 -15.24 0.63
C ILE A 24 -10.31 -16.61 0.57
N ILE A 25 -9.47 -16.82 -0.45
CA ILE A 25 -8.70 -18.06 -0.61
C ILE A 25 -7.80 -18.28 0.60
N ALA A 26 -7.11 -17.24 1.05
CA ALA A 26 -6.26 -17.30 2.24
C ALA A 26 -7.04 -17.65 3.50
N GLY A 27 -8.19 -17.01 3.72
CA GLY A 27 -9.03 -17.28 4.88
C GLY A 27 -9.55 -18.72 4.92
N ILE A 28 -10.01 -19.24 3.78
CA ILE A 28 -10.44 -20.65 3.67
C ILE A 28 -9.27 -21.59 3.93
N TRP A 29 -8.09 -21.31 3.38
CA TRP A 29 -6.91 -22.14 3.57
C TRP A 29 -6.45 -22.14 5.03
N LEU A 30 -6.38 -20.97 5.68
CA LEU A 30 -6.07 -20.86 7.10
C LEU A 30 -7.09 -21.60 7.98
N ALA A 31 -8.36 -21.66 7.57
CA ALA A 31 -9.38 -22.39 8.31
C ALA A 31 -9.13 -23.90 8.30
N PHE A 32 -8.67 -24.45 7.17
CA PHE A 32 -8.24 -25.85 7.07
C PHE A 32 -6.97 -26.13 7.86
N LEU A 33 -6.07 -25.14 8.01
CA LEU A 33 -4.90 -25.24 8.88
C LEU A 33 -5.23 -25.11 10.37
N GLY A 34 -6.48 -24.79 10.73
CA GLY A 34 -6.91 -24.62 12.12
C GLY A 34 -6.58 -23.25 12.72
N GLU A 35 -6.09 -22.30 11.90
CA GLU A 35 -5.68 -20.95 12.32
C GLU A 35 -6.85 -19.97 12.50
N TRP A 36 -7.89 -20.41 13.21
CA TRP A 36 -9.10 -19.64 13.45
C TRP A 36 -8.84 -18.32 14.18
N ARG A 37 -7.83 -18.29 15.05
CA ARG A 37 -7.43 -17.08 15.78
C ARG A 37 -6.92 -16.00 14.83
N LEU A 38 -6.09 -16.37 13.85
CA LEU A 38 -5.56 -15.42 12.86
C LEU A 38 -6.65 -14.87 11.94
N ILE A 39 -7.59 -15.71 11.53
CA ILE A 39 -8.75 -15.30 10.71
C ILE A 39 -9.60 -14.29 11.48
N PHE A 40 -9.94 -14.59 12.73
CA PHE A 40 -10.75 -13.69 13.55
C PHE A 40 -10.05 -12.34 13.77
N ILE A 41 -8.75 -12.35 14.09
CA ILE A 41 -7.94 -11.13 14.21
C ILE A 41 -7.95 -10.34 12.90
N GLY A 42 -7.76 -11.00 11.76
CA GLY A 42 -7.76 -10.34 10.46
C GLY A 42 -9.12 -9.71 10.12
N ILE A 43 -10.24 -10.39 10.37
CA ILE A 43 -11.58 -9.84 10.16
C ILE A 43 -11.83 -8.63 11.06
N VAL A 44 -11.52 -8.73 12.36
CA VAL A 44 -11.67 -7.62 13.30
C VAL A 44 -10.80 -6.44 12.89
N LEU A 45 -9.55 -6.69 12.48
CA LEU A 45 -8.65 -5.65 11.99
C LEU A 45 -9.17 -5.02 10.70
N LEU A 46 -9.67 -5.78 9.74
CA LEU A 46 -10.25 -5.22 8.51
C LEU A 46 -11.44 -4.29 8.80
N PHE A 47 -12.33 -4.69 9.71
CA PHE A 47 -13.46 -3.85 10.12
C PHE A 47 -13.02 -2.60 10.87
N THR A 48 -12.11 -2.74 11.83
CA THR A 48 -11.68 -1.63 12.71
C THR A 48 -10.60 -0.75 12.08
N ALA A 49 -9.87 -1.23 11.07
CA ALA A 49 -8.78 -0.51 10.42
C ALA A 49 -9.26 0.80 9.82
N HIS A 50 -10.45 0.86 9.23
CA HIS A 50 -11.00 2.10 8.68
C HIS A 50 -11.10 3.20 9.74
N PHE A 51 -11.53 2.85 10.95
CA PHE A 51 -11.63 3.81 12.05
C PHE A 51 -10.25 4.26 12.53
N TYR A 52 -9.34 3.32 12.78
CA TYR A 52 -7.98 3.65 13.23
C TYR A 52 -7.18 4.42 12.18
N LEU A 53 -7.26 4.02 10.90
CA LEU A 53 -6.59 4.71 9.80
C LEU A 53 -7.17 6.10 9.59
N SER A 54 -8.49 6.29 9.73
CA SER A 54 -9.09 7.63 9.64
C SER A 54 -8.52 8.57 10.69
N ILE A 55 -8.35 8.10 11.93
CA ILE A 55 -7.73 8.88 13.02
C ILE A 55 -6.24 9.09 12.74
N LEU A 56 -5.53 8.04 12.32
CA LEU A 56 -4.11 8.10 12.02
C LEU A 56 -3.80 9.02 10.84
N MET A 57 -4.72 9.24 9.90
CA MET A 57 -4.55 10.15 8.77
C MET A 57 -4.76 11.63 9.14
N LEU A 58 -5.36 11.95 10.29
CA LEU A 58 -5.61 13.33 10.72
C LEU A 58 -4.35 14.22 10.74
N PRO A 59 -3.18 13.77 11.24
CA PRO A 59 -1.97 14.57 11.21
C PRO A 59 -1.54 14.96 9.79
N GLY A 60 -1.74 14.07 8.81
CA GLY A 60 -1.48 14.37 7.40
C GLY A 60 -2.36 15.50 6.87
N LEU A 61 -3.64 15.49 7.24
CA LEU A 61 -4.61 16.51 6.81
C LEU A 61 -4.29 17.92 7.32
N ILE A 62 -3.59 18.06 8.44
CA ILE A 62 -3.19 19.39 8.98
C ILE A 62 -2.29 20.14 7.99
N PHE A 63 -1.48 19.41 7.21
CA PHE A 63 -0.55 20.02 6.26
C PHE A 63 -1.23 20.51 4.98
N VAL A 64 -2.39 19.97 4.62
CA VAL A 64 -3.13 20.32 3.40
C VAL A 64 -3.59 21.78 3.37
N PRO A 65 -4.30 22.34 4.37
CA PRO A 65 -4.72 23.75 4.34
C PRO A 65 -3.54 24.72 4.39
N ILE A 66 -2.44 24.36 5.07
CA ILE A 66 -1.20 25.14 5.10
C ILE A 66 -0.58 25.19 3.70
N CYS A 67 -0.53 24.04 3.03
CA CYS A 67 -0.06 23.88 1.67
C CYS A 67 -0.85 24.78 0.69
N VAL A 68 -2.19 24.70 0.70
CA VAL A 68 -3.06 25.52 -0.16
C VAL A 68 -2.81 27.02 0.05
N ARG A 69 -2.78 27.48 1.31
CA ARG A 69 -2.57 28.90 1.61
C ARG A 69 -1.19 29.42 1.19
N LEU A 70 -0.16 28.57 1.23
CA LEU A 70 1.18 28.94 0.78
C LEU A 70 1.30 28.96 -0.74
N TYR A 71 0.60 28.06 -1.44
CA TYR A 71 0.49 28.09 -2.89
C TYR A 71 -0.21 29.34 -3.41
N GLU A 72 -1.30 29.76 -2.77
CA GLU A 72 -1.98 31.02 -3.09
C GLU A 72 -1.03 32.23 -2.99
N LYS A 73 -0.10 32.19 -2.03
CA LYS A 73 0.93 33.22 -1.85
C LYS A 73 2.16 33.06 -2.77
N LYS A 74 2.13 32.11 -3.72
CA LYS A 74 3.26 31.75 -4.60
C LYS A 74 4.54 31.42 -3.82
N ASN A 75 4.40 30.93 -2.59
CA ASN A 75 5.54 30.62 -1.75
C ASN A 75 6.03 29.17 -2.01
N PRO A 76 7.32 28.96 -2.33
CA PRO A 76 7.87 27.63 -2.61
C PRO A 76 7.73 26.65 -1.43
N PHE A 77 7.54 27.14 -0.20
CA PHE A 77 7.30 26.27 0.97
C PHE A 77 5.98 25.46 0.87
N GLY A 78 5.04 25.82 -0.02
CA GLY A 78 3.83 25.01 -0.27
C GLY A 78 4.16 23.57 -0.70
N HIS A 79 5.18 23.40 -1.55
CA HIS A 79 5.63 22.07 -1.98
C HIS A 79 6.11 21.20 -0.81
N LEU A 80 6.80 21.79 0.18
CA LEU A 80 7.30 21.06 1.34
C LEU A 80 6.16 20.48 2.19
N PHE A 81 5.09 21.25 2.41
CA PHE A 81 3.93 20.80 3.18
C PHE A 81 3.11 19.76 2.42
N GLY A 82 2.98 19.90 1.10
CA GLY A 82 2.43 18.85 0.24
C GLY A 82 3.24 17.55 0.34
N PHE A 83 4.57 17.65 0.38
CA PHE A 83 5.46 16.50 0.57
C PHE A 83 5.26 15.84 1.91
N LEU A 84 5.25 16.61 3.00
CA LEU A 84 5.03 16.06 4.35
C LEU A 84 3.69 15.32 4.45
N SER A 85 2.62 15.89 3.87
CA SER A 85 1.31 15.26 3.84
C SER A 85 1.35 13.90 3.14
N GLN A 86 1.90 13.85 1.92
CA GLN A 86 1.94 12.62 1.14
C GLN A 86 2.93 11.60 1.72
N PHE A 87 4.08 12.07 2.20
CA PHE A 87 5.07 11.24 2.89
C PHE A 87 4.44 10.53 4.09
N TYR A 88 3.65 11.25 4.89
CA TYR A 88 2.99 10.69 6.06
C TYR A 88 1.95 9.62 5.68
N THR A 89 1.10 9.88 4.69
CA THR A 89 0.15 8.86 4.19
C THR A 89 0.87 7.62 3.68
N ASN A 90 1.95 7.81 2.91
CA ASN A 90 2.76 6.72 2.38
C ASN A 90 3.47 5.93 3.48
N LEU A 91 3.91 6.61 4.55
CA LEU A 91 4.47 5.98 5.75
C LEU A 91 3.44 5.08 6.44
N LEU A 92 2.19 5.52 6.55
CA LEU A 92 1.11 4.69 7.09
C LEU A 92 0.87 3.46 6.22
N ILE A 93 0.86 3.60 4.88
CA ILE A 93 0.70 2.45 3.97
C ILE A 93 1.81 1.43 4.20
N VAL A 94 3.08 1.85 4.16
CA VAL A 94 4.23 0.95 4.40
C VAL A 94 4.13 0.33 5.80
N GLY A 95 3.75 1.12 6.81
CA GLY A 95 3.53 0.67 8.18
C GLY A 95 2.45 -0.41 8.28
N THR A 96 1.32 -0.25 7.60
CA THR A 96 0.25 -1.26 7.57
C THR A 96 0.68 -2.55 6.87
N CYS A 97 1.43 -2.45 5.77
CA CYS A 97 1.99 -3.63 5.09
C CYS A 97 2.95 -4.39 6.01
N ALA A 98 3.86 -3.68 6.68
CA ALA A 98 4.80 -4.28 7.63
C ALA A 98 4.07 -4.90 8.84
N PHE A 99 3.06 -4.21 9.37
CA PHE A 99 2.27 -4.69 10.51
C PHE A 99 1.47 -5.94 10.17
N ALA A 100 0.77 -5.96 9.04
CA ALA A 100 0.01 -7.13 8.59
C ALA A 100 0.93 -8.34 8.34
N PHE A 101 2.07 -8.11 7.69
CA PHE A 101 3.10 -9.14 7.49
C PHE A 101 3.62 -9.69 8.81
N PHE A 102 3.94 -8.82 9.77
CA PHE A 102 4.45 -9.22 11.08
C PHE A 102 3.44 -10.05 11.88
N ILE A 103 2.16 -9.67 11.87
CA ILE A 103 1.10 -10.46 12.49
C ILE A 103 1.02 -11.84 11.85
N CYS A 104 0.94 -11.92 10.53
CA CYS A 104 0.74 -13.21 9.86
C CYS A 104 1.93 -14.15 10.02
N THR A 105 3.16 -13.63 9.98
CA THR A 105 4.38 -14.45 10.16
C THR A 105 4.59 -14.91 11.60
N ARG A 106 4.10 -14.17 12.59
CA ARG A 106 4.13 -14.56 14.01
C ARG A 106 3.33 -15.82 14.33
N PHE A 107 2.33 -16.13 13.52
CA PHE A 107 1.45 -17.28 13.69
C PHE A 107 1.91 -18.50 12.87
N TYR A 108 2.99 -18.36 12.11
CA TYR A 108 3.50 -19.42 11.26
C TYR A 108 4.52 -20.27 12.02
N ASP A 109 4.24 -21.56 12.17
CA ASP A 109 5.04 -22.50 12.99
C ASP A 109 6.31 -23.05 12.30
N GLY A 110 6.67 -22.57 11.11
CA GLY A 110 7.96 -22.89 10.50
C GLY A 110 8.01 -24.19 9.68
N GLU A 111 6.95 -25.00 9.67
CA GLU A 111 6.98 -26.38 9.15
C GLU A 111 7.26 -26.49 7.64
N SER A 112 6.76 -25.59 6.79
CA SER A 112 7.02 -25.64 5.35
C SER A 112 6.82 -24.31 4.61
N LYS A 113 7.71 -24.00 3.65
CA LYS A 113 7.60 -22.80 2.80
C LYS A 113 6.26 -22.70 2.06
N LEU A 114 5.65 -23.85 1.70
CA LEU A 114 4.34 -23.88 1.07
C LEU A 114 3.22 -23.52 2.06
N GLY A 115 3.36 -23.94 3.31
CA GLY A 115 2.47 -23.54 4.41
C GLY A 115 2.51 -22.05 4.72
N LEU A 116 3.55 -21.31 4.31
CA LEU A 116 3.64 -19.86 4.49
C LEU A 116 2.71 -19.07 3.54
N ILE A 117 2.41 -19.61 2.36
CA ILE A 117 1.59 -18.94 1.33
C ILE A 117 0.25 -18.41 1.86
N PRO A 118 -0.59 -19.20 2.57
CA PRO A 118 -1.86 -18.69 3.10
C PRO A 118 -1.69 -17.52 4.08
N TYR A 119 -0.62 -17.51 4.89
CA TYR A 119 -0.32 -16.39 5.80
C TYR A 119 0.06 -15.13 5.02
N LEU A 120 0.85 -15.25 3.94
CA LEU A 120 1.22 -14.12 3.09
C LEU A 120 0.02 -13.55 2.34
N LEU A 121 -0.83 -14.42 1.78
CA LEU A 121 -2.07 -14.01 1.11
C LEU A 121 -3.06 -13.35 2.09
N TRP A 122 -3.11 -13.81 3.34
CA TRP A 122 -3.93 -13.17 4.36
C TRP A 122 -3.38 -11.78 4.73
N SER A 123 -2.04 -11.67 4.86
CA SER A 123 -1.38 -10.38 5.11
C SER A 123 -1.64 -9.35 4.01
N TRP A 124 -1.77 -9.80 2.75
CA TRP A 124 -2.18 -8.99 1.61
C TRP A 124 -3.56 -8.39 1.80
N GLY A 125 -4.55 -9.23 2.09
CA GLY A 125 -5.92 -8.77 2.35
C GLY A 125 -5.96 -7.79 3.51
N MET A 126 -5.31 -8.12 4.63
CA MET A 126 -5.25 -7.28 5.83
C MET A 126 -4.58 -5.93 5.60
N ALA A 127 -3.48 -5.89 4.83
CA ALA A 127 -2.73 -4.67 4.57
C ALA A 127 -3.47 -3.74 3.60
N LEU A 128 -3.86 -4.26 2.44
CA LEU A 128 -4.34 -3.44 1.32
C LEU A 128 -5.85 -3.20 1.34
N GLY A 129 -6.63 -4.10 1.97
CA GLY A 129 -8.08 -4.02 2.02
C GLY A 129 -8.61 -2.66 2.53
N PRO A 130 -8.12 -2.14 3.68
CA PRO A 130 -8.57 -0.85 4.19
C PRO A 130 -8.24 0.33 3.26
N TRP A 131 -7.07 0.30 2.60
CA TRP A 131 -6.68 1.34 1.65
C TRP A 131 -7.48 1.31 0.35
N GLN A 132 -7.85 0.12 -0.12
CA GLN A 132 -8.75 -0.06 -1.26
C GLN A 132 -10.13 0.51 -0.97
N PHE A 133 -10.64 0.33 0.26
CA PHE A 133 -11.88 0.98 0.67
C PHE A 133 -11.77 2.51 0.62
N PHE A 134 -10.68 3.11 1.14
CA PHE A 134 -10.49 4.56 1.06
C PHE A 134 -10.42 5.07 -0.38
N GLN A 135 -9.68 4.38 -1.26
CA GLN A 135 -9.61 4.73 -2.67
C GLN A 135 -10.98 4.62 -3.37
N SER A 136 -11.81 3.65 -2.99
CA SER A 136 -13.17 3.53 -3.55
C SER A 136 -14.11 4.68 -3.17
N LYS A 137 -13.79 5.43 -2.11
CA LYS A 137 -14.53 6.65 -1.70
C LYS A 137 -14.06 7.91 -2.41
N GLU A 138 -12.92 7.86 -3.09
CA GLU A 138 -12.32 8.97 -3.82
C GLU A 138 -11.97 8.56 -5.27
N PRO A 139 -12.96 8.16 -6.10
CA PRO A 139 -12.70 7.64 -7.43
C PRO A 139 -12.03 8.65 -8.37
N ASP A 140 -12.27 9.95 -8.16
CA ASP A 140 -11.69 11.03 -8.96
C ASP A 140 -10.26 11.41 -8.52
N ASN A 141 -9.76 10.82 -7.43
CA ASN A 141 -8.43 11.11 -6.90
C ASN A 141 -7.37 10.21 -7.54
N GLU A 142 -6.87 10.63 -8.72
CA GLU A 142 -5.82 9.91 -9.46
C GLU A 142 -4.55 9.68 -8.61
N PHE A 143 -4.19 10.63 -7.75
CA PHE A 143 -3.01 10.51 -6.88
C PHE A 143 -3.15 9.38 -5.86
N SER A 144 -4.34 9.21 -5.30
CA SER A 144 -4.66 8.10 -4.39
C SER A 144 -4.58 6.76 -5.12
N ALA A 145 -5.14 6.68 -6.33
CA ALA A 145 -5.09 5.49 -7.17
C ALA A 145 -3.65 5.08 -7.53
N ILE A 146 -2.81 6.03 -7.96
CA ILE A 146 -1.39 5.79 -8.28
C ILE A 146 -0.63 5.29 -7.04
N THR A 147 -0.87 5.91 -5.89
CA THR A 147 -0.20 5.58 -4.63
C THR A 147 -0.52 4.16 -4.18
N LEU A 148 -1.80 3.79 -4.22
CA LEU A 148 -2.27 2.45 -3.85
C LEU A 148 -1.79 1.40 -4.85
N PHE A 149 -1.84 1.70 -6.15
CA PHE A 149 -1.34 0.80 -7.19
C PHE A 149 0.15 0.51 -7.01
N SER A 150 0.95 1.54 -6.73
CA SER A 150 2.38 1.37 -6.46
C SER A 150 2.63 0.51 -5.23
N ALA A 151 1.93 0.79 -4.12
CA ALA A 151 2.02 -0.01 -2.91
C ALA A 151 1.65 -1.48 -3.15
N THR A 152 0.62 -1.72 -3.96
CA THR A 152 0.15 -3.06 -4.33
C THR A 152 1.24 -3.83 -5.11
N ILE A 153 1.88 -3.19 -6.10
CA ILE A 153 2.98 -3.81 -6.86
C ILE A 153 4.17 -4.13 -5.95
N PHE A 154 4.63 -3.16 -5.17
CA PHE A 154 5.81 -3.36 -4.33
C PHE A 154 5.57 -4.37 -3.23
N TYR A 155 4.36 -4.38 -2.64
CA TYR A 155 4.00 -5.39 -1.66
C TYR A 155 3.94 -6.79 -2.29
N PHE A 156 3.45 -6.91 -3.54
CA PHE A 156 3.43 -8.17 -4.27
C PHE A 156 4.84 -8.69 -4.53
N LEU A 157 5.71 -7.81 -5.02
CA LEU A 157 7.13 -8.12 -5.23
C LEU A 157 7.81 -8.51 -3.92
N PHE A 158 7.48 -7.83 -2.82
CA PHE A 158 8.00 -8.15 -1.50
C PHE A 158 7.59 -9.57 -1.07
N LEU A 159 6.31 -9.94 -1.20
CA LEU A 159 5.86 -11.29 -0.84
C LEU A 159 6.51 -12.37 -1.71
N ILE A 160 6.69 -12.13 -3.01
CA ILE A 160 7.40 -13.05 -3.90
C ILE A 160 8.87 -13.18 -3.51
N SER A 161 9.52 -12.06 -3.17
CA SER A 161 10.96 -12.04 -2.86
C SER A 161 11.36 -12.96 -1.70
N ILE A 162 10.42 -13.23 -0.77
CA ILE A 162 10.60 -14.16 0.35
C ILE A 162 10.97 -15.56 -0.14
N PHE A 163 10.46 -15.98 -1.30
CA PHE A 163 10.76 -17.29 -1.88
C PHE A 163 12.08 -17.34 -2.65
N LEU A 164 12.60 -16.20 -3.13
CA LEU A 164 13.83 -16.13 -3.92
C LEU A 164 15.10 -16.04 -3.05
N GLY A 165 15.02 -15.40 -1.88
CA GLY A 165 16.13 -15.35 -0.92
C GLY A 165 16.32 -14.00 -0.24
N HIS A 166 17.15 -13.99 0.80
CA HIS A 166 17.29 -12.87 1.73
C HIS A 166 17.80 -11.57 1.07
N ILE A 167 18.73 -11.68 0.11
CA ILE A 167 19.26 -10.52 -0.61
C ILE A 167 18.16 -9.86 -1.44
N PHE A 168 17.32 -10.65 -2.11
CA PHE A 168 16.19 -10.14 -2.89
C PHE A 168 15.16 -9.45 -1.99
N VAL A 169 14.87 -10.01 -0.81
CA VAL A 169 13.97 -9.38 0.17
C VAL A 169 14.48 -8.00 0.57
N LEU A 170 15.76 -7.89 0.94
CA LEU A 170 16.35 -6.60 1.34
C LEU A 170 16.33 -5.59 0.20
N LEU A 171 16.62 -6.02 -1.03
CA LEU A 171 16.59 -5.16 -2.21
C LEU A 171 15.17 -4.65 -2.47
N VAL A 172 14.17 -5.53 -2.52
CA VAL A 172 12.77 -5.14 -2.77
C VAL A 172 12.23 -4.27 -1.64
N LEU A 173 12.58 -4.56 -0.38
CA LEU A 173 12.19 -3.73 0.76
C LEU A 173 12.81 -2.33 0.65
N ALA A 174 14.10 -2.22 0.32
CA ALA A 174 14.77 -0.94 0.13
C ALA A 174 14.14 -0.14 -1.01
N LEU A 175 13.83 -0.80 -2.14
CA LEU A 175 13.12 -0.17 -3.26
C LEU A 175 11.71 0.25 -2.88
N PHE A 176 10.97 -0.57 -2.14
CA PHE A 176 9.62 -0.25 -1.70
C PHE A 176 9.63 1.01 -0.82
N ILE A 177 10.51 1.07 0.19
CA ILE A 177 10.64 2.24 1.06
C ILE A 177 11.08 3.47 0.26
N LEU A 178 12.08 3.34 -0.60
CA LEU A 178 12.60 4.45 -1.40
C LEU A 178 11.53 5.02 -2.33
N VAL A 179 10.84 4.15 -3.07
CA VAL A 179 9.86 4.56 -4.07
C VAL A 179 8.61 5.09 -3.39
N GLN A 180 8.09 4.38 -2.39
CA GLN A 180 6.86 4.76 -1.71
C GLN A 180 7.04 6.05 -0.90
N LEU A 181 8.14 6.21 -0.17
CA LEU A 181 8.31 7.38 0.71
C LEU A 181 8.89 8.61 0.02
N PHE A 182 9.73 8.45 -1.02
CA PHE A 182 10.42 9.60 -1.62
C PHE A 182 10.02 9.82 -3.07
N VAL A 183 10.14 8.81 -3.93
CA VAL A 183 9.93 8.99 -5.38
C VAL A 183 8.48 9.34 -5.70
N LEU A 184 7.51 8.62 -5.12
CA LEU A 184 6.09 8.86 -5.38
C LEU A 184 5.62 10.24 -4.94
N PRO A 185 5.92 10.73 -3.71
CA PRO A 185 5.57 12.09 -3.35
C PRO A 185 6.16 13.12 -4.30
N ILE A 186 7.46 13.02 -4.62
CA ILE A 186 8.12 13.95 -5.55
C ILE A 186 7.44 13.92 -6.93
N PHE A 187 7.14 12.73 -7.43
CA PHE A 187 6.48 12.54 -8.72
C PHE A 187 5.06 13.13 -8.73
N ASN A 188 4.27 12.89 -7.67
CA ASN A 188 2.91 13.45 -7.54
C ASN A 188 2.94 14.98 -7.48
N MET A 189 3.92 15.58 -6.80
CA MET A 189 4.12 17.04 -6.82
C MET A 189 4.51 17.58 -8.19
N TYR A 190 5.41 16.88 -8.89
CA TYR A 190 5.78 17.26 -10.25
C TYR A 190 4.56 17.23 -11.19
N LEU A 191 3.71 16.20 -11.08
CA LEU A 191 2.45 16.12 -11.82
C LEU A 191 1.49 17.24 -11.44
N ALA A 192 1.32 17.52 -10.15
CA ALA A 192 0.46 18.61 -9.67
C ALA A 192 0.88 19.97 -10.23
N ASN A 193 2.19 20.28 -10.21
CA ASN A 193 2.72 21.52 -10.78
C ASN A 193 2.50 21.62 -12.29
N LYS A 194 2.68 20.50 -13.01
CA LYS A 194 2.44 20.46 -14.45
C LYS A 194 0.97 20.71 -14.79
N MET A 195 0.04 20.17 -14.00
CA MET A 195 -1.40 20.41 -14.19
C MET A 195 -1.78 21.87 -13.92
N GLN A 196 -1.21 22.50 -12.89
CA GLN A 196 -1.44 23.93 -12.61
C GLN A 196 -0.89 24.85 -13.72
N ASN A 197 0.25 24.50 -14.32
CA ASN A 197 0.84 25.32 -15.38
C ASN A 197 0.15 25.15 -16.75
N ASN A 198 -0.60 24.06 -16.97
CA ASN A 198 -1.34 23.80 -18.21
C ASN A 198 -2.78 24.35 -18.20
N THR A 199 -3.24 24.95 -17.09
CA THR A 199 -4.60 25.49 -16.92
C THR A 199 -4.69 27.01 -17.12
N PHE A 200 -3.63 27.63 -17.67
CA PHE A 200 -3.59 29.04 -18.08
C PHE A 200 -3.24 29.19 -19.56
#